data_AF-A0A8J7DIY7-F1
#
_entry.id   AF-A0A8J7DIY7-F1
#
_cell.length_a   1.000
_cell.length_b   1.000
_cell.length_c   1.000
_cell.angle_alpha   90.00
_cell.angle_beta   90.00
_cell.angle_gamma   90.00
#
_symmetry.space_group_name_H-M   'P 1'
#
loop_
_entity.id
_entity.type
_entity.pdbx_description
1 polymer ?
#
loop_
_entity_poly.entity_id
_entity_poly.type
_entity_poly.pdbx_seq_one_letter_code
_entity_poly.pdbx_strand_id
1 'polypeptide(L)'
;MDQALNRLWEEVLSQLQVELSRPTFETWIKPAQAQTLSDRALVISTPNPFARNWVQKHYAGTITQVVNNILGKAIELQVTVVPDGDNASAALLPMAEVNWPTPAPALP
;
A
#
# COMPACT_ATOMS: atom_id res chain seq x y z
N MET A 1 6.97 6.83 -18.82
CA MET A 1 5.87 6.32 -19.67
C MET A 1 4.94 5.55 -18.73
N ASP A 2 4.26 6.28 -17.82
CA ASP A 2 3.75 5.68 -16.56
C ASP A 2 2.34 6.20 -16.21
N GLN A 3 1.74 7.01 -17.10
CA GLN A 3 0.43 7.63 -16.86
C GLN A 3 -0.69 6.60 -16.63
N ALA A 4 -0.67 5.46 -17.34
CA ALA A 4 -1.68 4.42 -17.15
C ALA A 4 -1.60 3.79 -15.76
N LEU A 5 -0.38 3.59 -15.25
CA LEU A 5 -0.15 3.07 -13.90
C LEU A 5 -0.63 4.06 -12.85
N ASN A 6 -0.26 5.34 -12.99
CA ASN A 6 -0.71 6.38 -12.06
C ASN A 6 -2.24 6.47 -12.01
N ARG A 7 -2.90 6.53 -13.18
CA ARG A 7 -4.38 6.58 -13.22
C ARG A 7 -5.02 5.37 -12.55
N LEU A 8 -4.50 4.17 -12.82
CA LEU A 8 -5.00 2.96 -12.17
C LEU A 8 -4.79 3.02 -10.66
N TRP A 9 -3.61 3.43 -10.21
CA TRP A 9 -3.33 3.56 -8.78
C TRP A 9 -4.22 4.62 -8.14
N GLU A 10 -4.44 5.75 -8.79
CA GLU A 10 -5.38 6.79 -8.32
C GLU A 10 -6.81 6.26 -8.18
N GLU A 11 -7.30 5.48 -9.14
CA GLU A 11 -8.62 4.84 -9.04
C GLU A 11 -8.69 3.82 -7.89
N VAL A 12 -7.63 3.02 -7.72
CA VAL A 12 -7.50 2.08 -6.60
C VAL A 12 -7.51 2.85 -5.27
N LEU A 13 -6.79 3.97 -5.19
CA LEU A 13 -6.76 4.83 -4.01
C LEU A 13 -8.15 5.41 -3.71
N SER A 14 -8.88 5.88 -4.72
CA SER A 14 -10.24 6.39 -4.53
C SER A 14 -11.21 5.32 -4.02
N GLN A 15 -11.14 4.09 -4.53
CA GLN A 15 -11.95 2.97 -4.02
C GLN A 15 -11.60 2.63 -2.56
N LEU A 16 -10.31 2.50 -2.27
CA LEU A 16 -9.84 2.23 -0.91
C LEU A 16 -10.16 3.36 0.06
N GLN A 17 -10.22 4.61 -0.40
CA GLN A 17 -10.62 5.75 0.43
C GLN A 17 -12.11 5.69 0.82
N VAL A 18 -12.95 5.03 0.03
CA VAL A 18 -14.37 4.81 0.34
C VAL A 18 -14.54 3.60 1.26
N GLU A 19 -13.77 2.53 1.05
CA GLU A 19 -13.81 1.33 1.89
C GLU A 19 -13.15 1.51 3.26
N LEU A 20 -12.10 2.35 3.35
CA LEU A 20 -11.31 2.56 4.55
C LEU A 20 -11.60 3.92 5.17
N SER A 21 -11.53 3.98 6.50
CA SER A 21 -11.54 5.26 7.22
C SER A 21 -10.37 6.15 6.77
N ARG A 22 -10.61 7.46 6.62
CA ARG A 22 -9.57 8.48 6.31
C ARG A 22 -8.21 8.25 7.02
N PRO A 23 -8.15 8.10 8.36
CA PRO A 23 -6.86 7.93 9.04
C PRO A 23 -6.13 6.64 8.62
N THR A 24 -6.85 5.55 8.40
CA THR A 24 -6.29 4.28 7.93
C THR A 24 -5.71 4.43 6.52
N PHE A 25 -6.49 5.02 5.62
CA PHE A 25 -6.07 5.27 4.26
C PHE A 25 -4.82 6.16 4.20
N GLU A 26 -4.84 7.30 4.90
CA GLU A 26 -3.74 8.27 4.88
C GLU A 26 -2.45 7.73 5.51
N THR A 27 -2.56 6.81 6.47
CA THR A 27 -1.41 6.22 7.15
C THR A 27 -0.81 5.04 6.40
N TRP A 28 -1.65 4.11 5.91
CA TRP A 28 -1.18 2.82 5.39
C TRP A 28 -1.16 2.75 3.87
N ILE A 29 -2.10 3.41 3.20
CA ILE A 29 -2.33 3.27 1.75
C ILE A 29 -1.77 4.45 0.96
N LYS A 30 -2.05 5.68 1.40
CA LYS A 30 -1.55 6.92 0.78
C LYS A 30 -0.03 6.99 0.59
N PRO A 31 0.81 6.54 1.54
CA PRO A 31 2.26 6.55 1.31
C PRO A 31 2.74 5.39 0.42
N ALA A 32 1.87 4.44 0.07
CA ALA A 32 2.21 3.39 -0.89
C ALA A 32 2.12 3.93 -2.32
N GLN A 33 3.11 3.59 -3.13
CA GLN A 33 3.20 4.02 -4.52
C GLN A 33 3.27 2.81 -5.45
N ALA A 34 2.54 2.86 -6.56
CA ALA A 34 2.68 1.87 -7.60
C ALA A 34 4.00 2.06 -8.35
N GLN A 35 4.85 1.04 -8.31
CA GLN A 35 6.16 1.05 -8.96
C GLN A 35 6.08 0.49 -10.38
N THR A 36 5.34 -0.62 -10.54
CA THR A 36 5.26 -1.31 -11.83
C THR A 36 3.96 -2.09 -11.90
N LEU A 37 3.30 -2.04 -13.05
CA LEU A 37 2.16 -2.89 -13.36
C LEU A 37 2.54 -3.81 -14.52
N SER A 38 2.45 -5.11 -14.25
CA SER A 38 2.60 -6.16 -15.25
C SER A 38 1.27 -6.88 -15.46
N ASP A 39 1.15 -7.66 -16.54
CA ASP A 39 -0.05 -8.45 -16.81
C ASP A 39 -0.37 -9.52 -15.75
N ARG A 40 0.63 -9.87 -14.93
CA ARG A 40 0.50 -10.87 -13.86
C ARG A 40 0.42 -10.27 -12.46
N ALA A 41 1.03 -9.09 -12.23
CA ALA A 41 1.12 -8.52 -10.91
C ALA A 41 1.30 -7.00 -10.90
N LEU A 42 0.77 -6.35 -9.86
CA LEU A 42 1.00 -4.95 -9.51
C LEU A 42 2.02 -4.89 -8.39
N VAL A 43 3.14 -4.21 -8.63
CA VAL A 43 4.19 -3.97 -7.65
C VAL A 43 3.98 -2.58 -7.05
N ILE A 44 3.79 -2.53 -5.73
CA ILE A 44 3.73 -1.30 -4.96
C ILE A 44 4.89 -1.23 -3.97
N SER A 45 5.35 -0.03 -3.64
CA SER A 45 6.36 0.20 -2.61
C SER A 45 5.78 0.98 -1.45
N THR A 46 6.06 0.52 -0.23
CA THR A 46 5.75 1.24 1.02
C THR A 46 7.02 1.89 1.58
N PRO A 47 6.89 2.96 2.39
CA PRO A 47 8.04 3.64 2.99
C PRO A 47 8.77 2.80 4.06
N ASN A 48 8.10 1.81 4.66
CA ASN A 48 8.69 0.99 5.70
C ASN A 48 8.15 -0.47 5.65
N PRO A 49 8.88 -1.43 6.24
CA PRO A 49 8.51 -2.86 6.23
C PRO A 49 7.29 -3.21 7.10
N PHE A 50 6.98 -2.44 8.15
CA PHE A 50 5.77 -2.64 8.96
C PHE A 50 4.50 -2.34 8.16
N ALA A 51 4.49 -1.20 7.45
CA ALA A 51 3.42 -0.83 6.53
C ALA A 51 3.25 -1.89 5.43
N ARG A 52 4.36 -2.38 4.87
CA ARG A 52 4.32 -3.52 3.94
C ARG A 52 3.58 -4.71 4.52
N ASN A 53 3.99 -5.19 5.70
CA ASN A 53 3.40 -6.38 6.30
C ASN A 53 1.92 -6.16 6.64
N TRP A 54 1.57 -4.98 7.15
CA TRP A 54 0.20 -4.61 7.46
C TRP A 54 -0.70 -4.59 6.23
N VAL A 55 -0.29 -3.84 5.20
CA VAL A 55 -0.97 -3.77 3.91
C VAL A 55 -1.06 -5.16 3.31
N GLN A 56 0.01 -5.94 3.35
CA GLN A 56 0.02 -7.28 2.79
C GLN A 56 -0.92 -8.26 3.53
N LYS A 57 -1.05 -8.14 4.86
CA LYS A 57 -1.85 -9.04 5.67
C LYS A 57 -3.34 -8.68 5.70
N HIS A 58 -3.66 -7.39 5.76
CA HIS A 58 -5.03 -6.90 5.95
C HIS A 58 -5.66 -6.35 4.67
N TYR A 59 -4.87 -5.69 3.83
CA TYR A 59 -5.39 -4.96 2.67
C TYR A 59 -5.00 -5.58 1.32
N ALA A 60 -4.09 -6.55 1.25
CA ALA A 60 -3.69 -7.15 -0.02
C ALA A 60 -4.87 -7.79 -0.73
N GLY A 61 -5.75 -8.46 0.00
CA GLY A 61 -6.98 -9.03 -0.55
C GLY A 61 -7.85 -7.94 -1.18
N THR A 62 -8.17 -6.90 -0.42
CA THR A 62 -8.98 -5.76 -0.88
C THR A 62 -8.35 -5.06 -2.07
N ILE A 63 -7.08 -4.67 -1.98
CA ILE A 63 -6.36 -4.00 -3.07
C ILE A 63 -6.34 -4.89 -4.32
N THR A 64 -6.06 -6.19 -4.18
CA THR A 64 -6.05 -7.13 -5.31
C THR A 64 -7.43 -7.21 -5.95
N GLN A 65 -8.50 -7.28 -5.15
CA GLN A 65 -9.88 -7.28 -5.65
C GLN A 65 -10.20 -5.99 -6.42
N VAL A 66 -9.89 -4.83 -5.85
CA VAL A 66 -10.11 -3.52 -6.47
C VAL A 66 -9.35 -3.42 -7.79
N VAL A 67 -8.06 -3.79 -7.80
CA VAL A 67 -7.23 -3.75 -9.00
C VAL A 67 -7.74 -4.71 -10.07
N ASN A 68 -8.16 -5.92 -9.68
CA ASN A 68 -8.72 -6.89 -10.60
C ASN A 68 -10.04 -6.41 -11.22
N ASN A 69 -10.86 -5.71 -10.43
CA ASN A 69 -12.12 -5.13 -10.89
C ASN A 69 -11.87 -4.00 -11.91
N ILE A 70 -10.88 -3.13 -11.67
CA ILE A 70 -10.51 -2.05 -12.58
C ILE A 70 -9.89 -2.59 -13.88
N LEU A 71 -9.00 -3.58 -13.77
CA LEU A 71 -8.31 -4.17 -14.93
C LEU A 71 -9.15 -5.20 -15.70
N GLY A 72 -10.20 -5.75 -15.09
CA GLY A 72 -10.98 -6.85 -15.64
C GLY A 72 -10.20 -8.17 -15.75
N LYS A 73 -9.08 -8.32 -15.04
CA LYS A 73 -8.24 -9.52 -15.03
C LYS A 73 -7.70 -9.81 -13.64
N ALA A 74 -7.48 -11.09 -13.34
CA ALA A 74 -6.90 -11.53 -12.08
C ALA A 74 -5.37 -11.35 -12.11
N ILE A 75 -4.87 -10.40 -11.33
CA ILE A 75 -3.45 -10.20 -11.08
C ILE A 75 -3.12 -10.36 -9.60
N GLU A 76 -1.84 -10.49 -9.28
CA GLU A 76 -1.34 -10.54 -7.91
C GLU A 76 -0.86 -9.17 -7.43
N LEU A 77 -0.99 -8.88 -6.14
CA LEU A 77 -0.38 -7.69 -5.53
C LEU A 77 0.96 -8.05 -4.88
N GLN A 78 2.02 -7.38 -5.32
CA GLN A 78 3.33 -7.45 -4.69
C GLN A 78 3.63 -6.16 -3.94
N VAL A 79 3.69 -6.26 -2.62
CA VAL A 79 4.08 -5.15 -1.75
C VAL A 79 5.57 -5.26 -1.46
N THR A 80 6.33 -4.25 -1.85
CA THR A 80 7.77 -4.10 -1.63
C THR A 80 8.04 -2.92 -0.71
N VAL A 81 9.24 -2.85 -0.14
CA VAL A 81 9.71 -1.65 0.55
C VAL A 81 10.67 -0.95 -0.42
N VAL A 82 10.62 0.38 -0.49
CA VAL A 82 11.63 1.11 -1.26
C VAL A 82 13.02 0.71 -0.74
N PRO A 83 13.89 0.13 -1.59
CA PRO A 83 15.24 -0.22 -1.17
C PRO A 83 16.02 1.08 -1.07
N ASP A 84 16.03 1.67 0.12
CA ASP A 84 16.98 2.72 0.44
C ASP A 84 18.36 2.05 0.53
N GLY A 85 19.12 2.14 -0.56
CA GLY A 85 20.52 1.80 -0.56
C GLY A 85 21.21 2.74 0.42
N ASP A 86 21.61 2.20 1.57
CA ASP A 86 22.25 2.89 2.70
C ASP A 86 21.31 3.39 3.82
N ASN A 87 20.45 2.52 4.38
CA ASN A 87 19.85 2.83 5.69
C ASN A 87 19.58 1.62 6.59
N ALA A 88 20.66 1.07 7.14
CA ALA A 88 20.62 0.52 8.50
C ALA A 88 20.31 1.59 9.57
N SER A 89 20.13 2.86 9.17
CA SER A 89 19.81 4.01 10.03
C SER A 89 18.35 4.50 9.93
N ALA A 90 17.45 3.80 9.24
CA ALA A 90 16.01 4.15 9.21
C ALA A 90 15.28 3.48 10.38
N ALA A 91 15.98 2.54 11.03
CA ALA A 91 15.61 1.97 12.31
C ALA A 91 15.90 2.93 13.50
N LEU A 92 16.41 4.15 13.25
CA LEU A 92 16.75 5.15 14.27
C LEU A 92 15.85 6.38 14.26
N LEU A 93 14.62 6.29 13.73
CA LEU A 93 13.60 7.23 14.18
C LEU A 93 13.31 6.91 15.66
N PRO A 94 13.45 7.86 16.60
CA PRO A 94 13.02 7.62 17.97
C PRO A 94 11.55 7.22 17.90
N MET A 95 11.28 6.01 18.39
CA MET A 95 9.97 5.33 18.40
C MET A 95 8.89 6.13 19.16
N ALA A 96 9.23 7.31 19.67
CA ALA A 96 8.40 8.18 20.49
C ALA A 96 7.57 9.20 19.70
N GLU A 97 7.85 9.45 18.40
CA GLU A 97 7.20 10.57 17.69
C GLU A 97 6.49 10.25 16.37
N VAL A 98 6.56 9.03 15.84
CA VAL A 98 5.54 8.67 14.86
C VAL A 98 4.40 8.09 15.65
N ASN A 99 3.32 8.86 15.76
CA ASN A 99 2.04 8.33 16.18
C ASN A 99 1.50 7.45 15.03
N TRP A 100 2.13 6.30 14.76
CA TRP A 100 1.48 5.27 13.97
C TRP A 100 0.25 4.89 14.80
N PRO A 101 -0.97 5.09 14.31
CA PRO A 101 -2.13 4.55 15.01
C PRO A 101 -1.83 3.07 15.21
N THR A 102 -1.78 2.63 16.47
CA THR A 102 -1.85 1.21 16.78
C THR A 102 -3.01 0.68 15.95
N PRO A 103 -2.79 -0.34 15.11
CA PRO A 103 -3.83 -0.78 14.21
C PRO A 103 -5.09 -1.03 15.03
N ALA A 104 -6.18 -0.34 14.65
CA ALA A 104 -7.45 -0.49 15.30
C ALA A 104 -7.74 -2.00 15.44
N PRO A 105 -8.08 -2.49 16.64
CA PRO A 105 -8.40 -3.90 16.81
C PRO A 105 -9.48 -4.25 15.79
N ALA A 106 -9.28 -5.35 15.07
CA ALA A 106 -10.31 -5.88 14.20
C ALA A 106 -11.61 -5.96 15.01
N LEU A 107 -12.64 -5.23 14.55
CA LEU A 107 -13.97 -5.28 15.13
C LEU A 107 -14.39 -6.76 15.23
N PRO A 108 -14.85 -7.25 16.41
CA PRO A 108 -15.39 -8.59 16.57
C PRO A 108 -16.70 -8.80 15.81
#